data_AF-A0AAU2G3V1-F1
#
_entry.id   AF-A0AAU2G3V1-F1
#
_cell.length_a   1.000
_cell.length_b   1.000
_cell.length_c   1.000
_cell.angle_alpha   90.00
_cell.angle_beta   90.00
_cell.angle_gamma   90.00
#
_symmetry.space_group_name_H-M   'P 1'
#
loop_
_entity.id
_entity.type
_entity.pdbx_description
1 polymer ?
#
loop_
_entity_poly.entity_id
_entity_poly.type
_entity_poly.pdbx_seq_one_letter_code
_entity_poly.pdbx_strand_id
1 'polypeptide(L)'
;MLHDLTRTERIRYERRQDAAYQAGEEAVTKLRAALALAGLALPSLSNDGPIGCRGLVRLGGCSTDLANRLAEVVAAGACALQDR
;
A
#
# COMPACT_ATOMS: atom_id res chain seq x y z
N MET A 1 -1.58 13.72 -29.52
CA MET A 1 -0.26 13.27 -30.01
C MET A 1 0.47 12.65 -28.83
N LEU A 2 0.63 11.32 -28.81
CA LEU A 2 1.44 10.63 -27.81
C LEU A 2 2.90 10.88 -28.18
N HIS A 3 3.64 11.50 -27.26
CA HIS A 3 5.05 11.83 -27.42
C HIS A 3 5.84 10.59 -27.86
N ASP A 4 6.61 10.75 -28.94
CA ASP A 4 7.69 9.83 -29.34
C ASP A 4 8.75 9.88 -28.22
N LEU A 5 8.53 9.13 -27.15
CA LEU A 5 9.51 8.94 -26.09
C LEU A 5 10.71 8.23 -26.71
N THR A 6 11.87 8.88 -26.65
CA THR A 6 13.11 8.23 -27.08
C THR A 6 13.29 6.93 -26.31
N ARG A 7 13.92 5.92 -26.93
CA ARG A 7 14.13 4.59 -26.32
C ARG A 7 14.69 4.67 -24.88
N THR A 8 15.56 5.64 -24.62
CA THR A 8 16.15 5.91 -23.30
C THR A 8 15.12 6.39 -22.28
N GLU A 9 14.20 7.27 -22.69
CA GLU A 9 13.14 7.78 -21.81
C GLU A 9 12.12 6.69 -21.47
N ARG A 10 11.80 5.81 -22.44
CA ARG A 10 10.97 4.62 -22.19
C ARG A 10 11.58 3.69 -21.14
N ILE A 11 12.86 3.35 -21.28
CA ILE A 11 13.57 2.50 -20.31
C ILE A 11 13.61 3.13 -18.92
N ARG A 12 13.81 4.46 -18.83
CA ARG A 12 13.78 5.17 -17.55
C ARG A 12 12.38 5.16 -16.91
N TYR A 13 11.34 5.30 -17.71
CA TYR A 13 9.96 5.25 -17.25
C TYR A 13 9.59 3.84 -16.74
N GLU A 14 9.89 2.80 -17.52
CA GLU A 14 9.66 1.40 -17.14
C GLU A 14 10.35 1.07 -15.80
N ARG A 15 11.63 1.43 -15.64
CA ARG A 15 12.35 1.21 -14.36
C ARG A 15 11.71 1.93 -13.17
N ARG A 16 11.20 3.15 -13.37
CA ARG A 16 10.51 3.89 -12.29
C ARG A 16 9.16 3.25 -11.97
N GLN A 17 8.48 2.72 -12.96
CA GLN A 17 7.22 2.01 -12.78
C GLN A 17 7.44 0.69 -12.03
N ASP A 18 8.47 -0.08 -12.37
CA ASP A 18 8.84 -1.32 -11.67
C ASP A 18 9.21 -1.04 -10.20
N ALA A 19 10.03 -0.02 -9.95
CA ALA A 19 10.39 0.36 -8.58
C ALA A 19 9.16 0.78 -7.76
N ALA A 20 8.22 1.51 -8.38
CA ALA A 20 6.98 1.92 -7.74
C ALA A 20 6.04 0.72 -7.48
N TYR A 21 5.99 -0.25 -8.38
CA TYR A 21 5.27 -1.50 -8.18
C TYR A 21 5.85 -2.29 -7.00
N GLN A 22 7.18 -2.45 -6.96
CA GLN A 22 7.87 -3.14 -5.88
C GLN A 22 7.63 -2.47 -4.52
N ALA A 23 7.66 -1.13 -4.48
CA ALA A 23 7.33 -0.38 -3.27
C ALA A 23 5.89 -0.62 -2.79
N GLY A 24 4.95 -0.78 -3.72
CA GLY A 24 3.57 -1.16 -3.43
C GLY A 24 3.47 -2.56 -2.81
N GLU A 25 4.14 -3.56 -3.40
CA GLU A 25 4.20 -4.93 -2.87
C GLU A 25 4.82 -4.99 -1.46
N GLU A 26 5.90 -4.26 -1.25
CA GLU A 26 6.53 -4.17 0.08
C GLU A 26 5.58 -3.54 1.11
N ALA A 27 4.88 -2.47 0.74
CA ALA A 27 3.92 -1.82 1.61
C ALA A 27 2.74 -2.74 1.96
N VAL A 28 2.21 -3.48 0.97
CA VAL A 28 1.18 -4.52 1.19
C VAL A 28 1.68 -5.59 2.15
N THR A 29 2.91 -6.06 1.97
CA THR A 29 3.50 -7.11 2.81
C THR A 29 3.67 -6.63 4.25
N LYS A 30 4.21 -5.42 4.44
CA LYS A 30 4.38 -4.80 5.76
C LYS A 30 3.03 -4.59 6.45
N LEU A 31 2.04 -4.08 5.72
CA LEU A 31 0.71 -3.85 6.26
C LEU A 31 0.04 -5.18 6.63
N ARG A 32 0.13 -6.21 5.79
CA ARG A 32 -0.39 -7.56 6.09
C ARG A 32 0.25 -8.14 7.34
N ALA A 33 1.56 -7.98 7.51
CA ALA A 33 2.25 -8.43 8.72
C ALA A 33 1.77 -7.67 9.97
N ALA A 34 1.62 -6.35 9.90
CA ALA A 34 1.12 -5.54 11.01
C ALA A 34 -0.33 -5.90 11.40
N LEU A 35 -1.18 -6.13 10.41
CA LEU A 35 -2.55 -6.60 10.63
C LEU A 35 -2.58 -7.97 11.30
N ALA A 36 -1.71 -8.90 10.87
CA ALA A 36 -1.60 -10.22 11.46
C ALA A 36 -1.16 -10.17 12.94
N LEU A 37 -0.27 -9.24 13.32
CA LEU A 37 0.10 -9.01 14.72
C LEU A 37 -1.10 -8.58 15.58
N ALA A 38 -2.05 -7.84 14.99
CA ALA A 38 -3.30 -7.45 15.63
C ALA A 38 -4.42 -8.52 15.51
N GLY A 39 -4.12 -9.71 14.94
CA GLY A 39 -5.11 -10.76 14.70
C GLY A 39 -6.15 -10.41 13.63
N LEU A 40 -5.86 -9.43 12.77
CA LEU A 40 -6.73 -8.97 11.70
C LEU A 40 -6.24 -9.48 10.34
N ALA A 41 -7.18 -9.79 9.44
CA ALA A 41 -6.87 -10.17 8.07
C ALA A 41 -7.75 -9.39 7.09
N LEU A 42 -7.12 -8.72 6.14
CA LEU A 42 -7.78 -8.06 5.02
C LEU A 42 -7.54 -8.89 3.74
N PRO A 43 -8.50 -9.73 3.33
CA PRO A 43 -8.35 -10.56 2.13
C PRO A 43 -8.27 -9.73 0.85
N SER A 44 -8.92 -8.57 0.84
CA SER A 44 -8.93 -7.61 -0.28
C SER A 44 -7.68 -6.73 -0.36
N LEU A 45 -6.71 -6.90 0.54
CA LEU A 45 -5.48 -6.11 0.56
C LEU A 45 -4.57 -6.53 -0.59
N SER A 46 -4.33 -5.63 -1.53
CA SER A 46 -3.47 -5.86 -2.69
C SER A 46 -2.71 -4.60 -3.09
N ASN A 47 -1.68 -4.77 -3.91
CA ASN A 47 -1.05 -3.65 -4.59
C ASN A 47 -2.04 -3.12 -5.64
N ASP A 48 -2.23 -1.81 -5.69
CA ASP A 48 -3.14 -1.19 -6.67
C ASP A 48 -2.46 -0.89 -8.01
N GLY A 49 -1.17 -1.22 -8.10
CA GLY A 49 -0.33 -0.86 -9.21
C GLY A 49 0.13 0.60 -9.13
N PRO A 50 1.25 0.93 -9.78
CA PRO A 50 1.80 2.27 -9.72
C PRO A 50 1.04 3.25 -10.61
N ILE A 51 0.52 4.33 -10.03
CA ILE A 51 -0.05 5.46 -10.79
C ILE A 51 0.97 6.59 -10.78
N GLY A 52 1.45 7.00 -11.97
CA GLY A 52 2.45 8.06 -12.09
C GLY A 52 3.78 7.77 -11.39
N CYS A 53 4.26 6.52 -11.43
CA CYS A 53 5.45 6.04 -10.72
C CYS A 53 5.37 6.16 -9.18
N ARG A 54 4.17 6.09 -8.61
CA ARG A 54 3.96 6.01 -7.16
C ARG A 54 3.29 4.68 -6.81
N GLY A 55 3.89 3.91 -5.89
CA GLY A 55 3.28 2.69 -5.39
C GLY A 55 2.03 3.01 -4.57
N LEU A 56 0.95 2.28 -4.82
CA LEU A 56 -0.33 2.44 -4.15
C LEU A 56 -0.81 1.10 -3.60
N VAL A 57 -1.48 1.16 -2.46
CA VAL A 57 -2.01 -0.02 -1.78
C VAL A 57 -3.53 0.08 -1.76
N ARG A 58 -4.21 -0.93 -2.30
CA ARG A 58 -5.66 -1.08 -2.25
C ARG A 58 -6.02 -1.86 -1.00
N LEU A 59 -6.71 -1.20 -0.07
CA LEU A 59 -7.23 -1.84 1.15
C LEU A 59 -8.48 -2.70 0.86
N GLY A 60 -9.20 -2.37 -0.21
CA GLY A 60 -10.40 -3.09 -0.66
C GLY A 60 -11.56 -3.02 0.33
N GLY A 61 -12.57 -3.86 0.12
CA GLY A 61 -13.71 -3.98 1.03
C GLY A 61 -13.35 -4.76 2.28
N CYS A 62 -13.78 -4.25 3.45
CA CYS A 62 -13.66 -4.90 4.75
C CYS A 62 -15.04 -4.96 5.41
N SER A 63 -15.27 -5.94 6.29
CA SER A 63 -16.51 -6.01 7.07
C SER A 63 -16.54 -4.87 8.10
N THR A 64 -17.75 -4.49 8.54
CA THR A 64 -17.95 -3.48 9.58
C THR A 64 -17.22 -3.84 10.88
N ASP A 65 -17.26 -5.12 11.29
CA ASP A 65 -16.52 -5.59 12.47
C ASP A 65 -15.01 -5.44 12.34
N LEU A 66 -14.47 -5.77 11.17
CA LEU A 66 -13.04 -5.63 10.87
C LEU A 66 -12.63 -4.16 10.84
N ALA A 67 -13.47 -3.29 10.25
CA ALA A 67 -13.23 -1.85 10.21
C ALA A 67 -13.22 -1.22 11.62
N ASN A 68 -14.16 -1.61 12.48
CA ASN A 68 -14.21 -1.12 13.87
C ASN A 68 -12.99 -1.57 14.67
N ARG A 69 -12.62 -2.86 14.59
CA ARG A 69 -11.41 -3.36 15.26
C ARG A 69 -10.13 -2.70 14.74
N LEU A 70 -10.05 -2.45 13.43
CA LEU A 70 -8.92 -1.73 12.84
C LEU A 70 -8.84 -0.30 13.40
N ALA A 71 -9.97 0.40 13.50
CA ALA A 71 -10.03 1.74 14.06
C ALA A 71 -9.57 1.77 15.53
N GLU A 72 -9.99 0.79 16.35
CA GLU A 72 -9.54 0.65 17.74
C GLU A 72 -8.03 0.44 17.84
N VAL A 73 -7.46 -0.46 17.03
CA VAL A 73 -6.02 -0.73 17.02
C VAL A 73 -5.22 0.50 16.58
N VAL A 74 -5.70 1.22 15.55
CA VAL A 74 -5.06 2.45 15.08
C VAL A 74 -5.13 3.55 16.14
N ALA A 75 -6.29 3.72 16.81
CA ALA A 75 -6.46 4.69 17.88
C ALA A 75 -5.54 4.37 19.08
N ALA A 76 -5.50 3.10 19.51
CA ALA A 76 -4.62 2.64 20.58
C ALA A 76 -3.14 2.87 20.25
N GLY A 77 -2.72 2.58 19.01
CA GLY A 77 -1.37 2.85 18.53
C GLY A 77 -1.04 4.34 18.49
N ALA A 78 -2.00 5.19 18.09
CA ALA A 78 -1.82 6.64 18.08
C ALA A 78 -1.66 7.21 19.50
N CYS A 79 -2.49 6.78 20.45
CA CYS A 79 -2.34 7.16 21.86
C CYS A 79 -0.98 6.74 22.42
N ALA A 80 -0.57 5.49 22.19
CA ALA A 80 0.72 4.98 22.67
C ALA A 80 1.95 5.73 22.08
N LEU A 81 1.81 6.35 20.90
CA LEU A 81 2.86 7.18 20.30
C LEU A 81 2.87 8.62 20.83
N GLN A 82 1.75 9.12 21.35
CA GLN A 82 1.66 10.45 21.96
C GLN A 82 2.18 10.48 23.40
N ASP A 83 2.10 9.36 24.12
CA ASP A 83 2.60 9.19 25.49
C ASP A 83 4.12 8.93 25.56
N ARG A 84 4.86 9.11 24.46
CA ARG A 84 6.28 8.77 24.32
C ARG A 84 7.14 9.98 23.99
#